data_AF-A0AA93L7Z9-F1
#
_entry.id   AF-A0AA93L7Z9-F1
#
_cell.length_a   1.000
_cell.length_b   1.000
_cell.length_c   1.000
_cell.angle_alpha   90.00
_cell.angle_beta   90.00
_cell.angle_gamma   90.00
#
_symmetry.space_group_name_H-M   'P 1'
#
loop_
_entity.id
_entity.type
_entity.pdbx_description
1 polymer ?
#
loop_
_entity_poly.entity_id
_entity_poly.type
_entity_poly.pdbx_seq_one_letter_code
_entity_poly.pdbx_strand_id
1 'polypeptide(L)'
;MLRMDRVDILPPPETPGAIDPSVRQANIDQTICRPGYARAARPAYAVTAPLKRRLMAEQRPGERLADYELDHLIPISIGGAPFDARDLWLQPRLGQANAGDKNVLAYVLWRLVCERRVPLRVAQRAISSDWTQAYARYATPENIARYHVRYREDGSD
;
A
#
# COMPACT_ATOMS: atom_id res chain seq x y z
N MET A 1 23.64 12.27 12.32
CA MET A 1 22.77 11.85 11.20
C MET A 1 22.28 10.46 11.53
N LEU A 2 21.09 10.35 12.15
CA LEU A 2 20.54 9.05 12.53
C LEU A 2 20.29 8.27 11.24
N ARG A 3 21.05 7.18 11.06
CA ARG A 3 20.77 6.19 10.02
C ARG A 3 19.42 5.58 10.40
N MET A 4 18.36 5.94 9.68
CA MET A 4 17.20 5.07 9.62
C MET A 4 17.70 3.83 8.88
N ASP A 5 18.01 2.78 9.65
CA ASP A 5 18.37 1.51 9.05
C ASP A 5 17.17 1.03 8.21
N ARG A 6 17.46 0.37 7.07
CA ARG A 6 16.45 -0.17 6.13
C ARG A 6 15.29 -0.93 6.80
N VAL A 7 15.49 -1.36 8.04
CA VAL A 7 14.54 -2.07 8.91
C VAL A 7 13.27 -1.26 9.19
N ASP A 8 13.34 0.08 9.25
CA ASP A 8 12.15 0.90 9.57
C ASP A 8 11.33 1.32 8.34
N ILE A 9 11.89 1.13 7.14
CA ILE A 9 11.25 1.50 5.87
C ILE A 9 10.47 0.32 5.29
N LEU A 10 10.90 -0.91 5.56
CA LEU A 10 10.25 -2.13 5.10
C LEU A 10 9.33 -2.71 6.19
N PRO A 11 8.26 -3.42 5.80
CA PRO A 11 7.45 -4.17 6.74
C PRO A 11 8.30 -5.18 7.54
N PRO A 12 7.92 -5.47 8.79
CA PRO A 12 8.61 -6.49 9.57
C PRO A 12 8.36 -7.89 8.97
N PRO A 13 9.19 -8.90 9.27
CA PRO A 13 9.06 -10.26 8.70
C PRO A 13 7.68 -10.91 8.89
N GLU A 14 6.96 -10.53 9.94
CA GLU A 14 5.60 -11.00 10.25
C GLU A 14 4.53 -10.45 9.31
N THR A 15 4.87 -9.43 8.50
CA THR A 15 4.01 -8.85 7.45
C THR A 15 4.58 -9.17 6.05
N PRO A 16 4.51 -10.43 5.58
CA PRO A 16 4.98 -10.81 4.25
C PRO A 16 4.07 -10.32 3.11
N GLY A 17 2.90 -9.75 3.44
CA GLY A 17 1.84 -9.40 2.52
C GLY A 17 0.84 -10.56 2.35
N ALA A 18 -0.44 -10.22 2.17
CA ALA A 18 -1.48 -11.21 1.90
C ALA A 18 -2.41 -10.74 0.77
N ILE A 19 -2.82 -11.70 -0.06
CA ILE A 19 -3.68 -11.45 -1.22
C ILE A 19 -5.10 -11.89 -0.90
N ASP A 20 -6.09 -11.10 -1.31
CA ASP A 20 -7.50 -11.50 -1.30
C ASP A 20 -7.74 -12.59 -2.36
N PRO A 21 -8.09 -13.83 -1.97
CA PRO A 21 -8.27 -14.93 -2.92
C PRO A 21 -9.48 -14.75 -3.87
N SER A 22 -10.35 -13.77 -3.60
CA SER A 22 -11.44 -13.38 -4.50
C SER A 22 -10.98 -12.47 -5.64
N VAL A 23 -9.81 -11.83 -5.53
CA VAL A 23 -9.24 -10.94 -6.55
C VAL A 23 -8.21 -11.71 -7.37
N ARG A 24 -8.47 -11.86 -8.67
CA ARG A 24 -7.66 -12.66 -9.60
C ARG A 24 -7.47 -11.90 -10.90
N GLN A 25 -6.42 -12.24 -11.65
CA GLN A 25 -6.15 -11.62 -12.95
C GLN A 25 -7.37 -11.68 -13.89
N ALA A 26 -8.12 -12.78 -13.86
CA ALA A 26 -9.29 -12.99 -14.71
C ALA A 26 -10.50 -12.12 -14.36
N ASN A 27 -10.55 -11.53 -13.17
CA ASN A 27 -11.69 -10.74 -12.71
C ASN A 27 -11.35 -9.29 -12.30
N ILE A 28 -10.20 -8.76 -12.75
CA ILE A 28 -9.76 -7.41 -12.36
C ILE A 28 -10.77 -6.33 -12.80
N ASP A 29 -11.44 -6.52 -13.94
CA ASP A 29 -12.44 -5.58 -14.46
C ASP A 29 -13.74 -5.58 -13.62
N GLN A 30 -14.02 -6.66 -12.89
CA GLN A 30 -15.17 -6.79 -11.99
C GLN A 30 -14.81 -6.47 -10.53
N THR A 31 -13.51 -6.33 -10.22
CA THR A 31 -12.99 -6.08 -8.87
C THR A 31 -12.20 -4.77 -8.84
N ILE A 32 -10.87 -4.85 -8.74
CA ILE A 32 -9.96 -3.73 -8.45
C ILE A 32 -9.98 -2.61 -9.49
N CYS A 33 -10.41 -2.88 -10.73
CA CYS A 33 -10.52 -1.85 -11.77
C CYS A 33 -11.90 -1.19 -11.83
N ARG A 34 -12.86 -1.61 -11.00
CA ARG A 34 -14.12 -0.89 -10.85
C ARG A 34 -13.93 0.36 -9.98
N PRO A 35 -14.47 1.51 -10.40
CA PRO A 35 -14.50 2.71 -9.57
C PRO A 35 -15.08 2.41 -8.18
N GLY A 36 -14.38 2.86 -7.13
CA GLY A 36 -14.81 2.70 -5.75
C GLY A 36 -14.57 1.33 -5.11
N TYR A 37 -14.07 0.32 -5.83
CA TYR A 37 -13.86 -1.03 -5.27
C TYR A 37 -13.00 -1.01 -4.00
N ALA A 38 -11.82 -0.39 -4.07
CA ALA A 38 -10.91 -0.36 -2.92
C ALA A 38 -11.49 0.40 -1.73
N ARG A 39 -12.31 1.44 -1.97
CA ARG A 39 -13.02 2.16 -0.90
C ARG A 39 -14.05 1.27 -0.22
N ALA A 40 -14.81 0.49 -1.00
CA ALA A 40 -15.83 -0.42 -0.48
C ALA A 40 -15.24 -1.63 0.25
N ALA A 41 -14.08 -2.13 -0.20
CA ALA A 41 -13.40 -3.27 0.40
C ALA A 41 -12.57 -2.91 1.65
N ARG A 42 -12.27 -1.62 1.88
CA ARG A 42 -11.51 -1.18 3.06
C ARG A 42 -12.28 -1.47 4.36
N PRO A 43 -11.64 -2.08 5.36
CA PRO A 43 -12.21 -2.16 6.70
C PRO A 43 -12.54 -0.77 7.26
N ALA A 44 -13.64 -0.67 8.00
CA ALA A 44 -13.97 0.54 8.71
C ALA A 44 -12.87 0.88 9.75
N TYR A 45 -12.62 2.18 9.97
CA TYR A 45 -11.61 2.62 10.94
C TYR A 45 -11.85 2.05 12.35
N ALA A 46 -13.10 1.88 12.78
CA ALA A 46 -13.43 1.28 14.06
C ALA A 46 -12.90 -0.16 14.22
N VAL A 47 -12.75 -0.89 13.11
CA VAL A 47 -12.20 -2.26 13.08
C VAL A 47 -10.66 -2.23 13.17
N THR A 48 -10.01 -1.30 12.49
CA THR A 48 -8.54 -1.28 12.34
C THR A 48 -7.82 -0.43 13.39
N ALA A 49 -8.49 0.56 13.99
CA ALA A 49 -7.91 1.43 15.00
C ALA A 49 -7.41 0.67 16.26
N PRO A 50 -8.14 -0.33 16.81
CA PRO A 50 -7.63 -1.14 17.92
C PRO A 50 -6.33 -1.86 17.57
N LEU A 51 -6.24 -2.45 16.36
CA LEU A 51 -5.03 -3.11 15.87
C LEU A 51 -3.87 -2.12 15.78
N LYS A 52 -4.07 -0.94 15.19
CA LYS A 52 -3.03 0.09 15.10
C LYS A 52 -2.48 0.47 16.48
N ARG A 53 -3.37 0.71 17.47
CA ARG A 53 -2.95 1.05 18.84
C ARG A 53 -2.14 -0.06 19.49
N ARG A 54 -2.58 -1.31 19.32
CA ARG A 54 -1.87 -2.48 19.83
C ARG A 54 -0.46 -2.57 19.23
N LEU A 55 -0.34 -2.51 17.91
CA LEU A 55 0.97 -2.57 17.24
C LEU A 55 1.88 -1.39 17.67
N MET A 56 1.33 -0.18 17.85
CA MET A 56 2.12 0.95 18.33
C MET A 56 2.69 0.70 19.74
N ALA A 57 1.90 0.11 20.63
CA ALA A 57 2.35 -0.23 21.98
C ALA A 57 3.42 -1.33 21.98
N GLU A 58 3.32 -2.30 21.07
CA GLU A 58 4.23 -3.45 20.97
C GLU A 58 5.54 -3.11 20.22
N GLN A 59 5.47 -2.32 19.15
CA GLN A 59 6.58 -2.15 18.19
C GLN A 59 7.23 -0.76 18.23
N ARG A 60 6.49 0.26 18.69
CA ARG A 60 6.90 1.68 18.67
C ARG A 60 6.60 2.38 20.00
N PRO A 61 7.00 1.81 21.15
CA PRO A 61 6.68 2.38 22.46
C PRO A 61 7.29 3.78 22.61
N GLY A 62 6.46 4.74 23.01
CA GLY A 62 6.85 6.15 23.19
C GLY A 62 6.70 7.03 21.95
N GLU A 63 6.42 6.45 20.78
CA GLU A 63 6.19 7.21 19.55
C GLU A 63 4.73 7.65 19.38
N ARG A 64 4.50 8.69 18.57
CA ARG A 64 3.16 9.26 18.40
C ARG A 64 2.36 8.43 17.41
N LEU A 65 1.14 8.04 17.79
CA LEU A 65 0.19 7.34 16.92
C LEU A 65 -0.04 8.05 15.57
N ALA A 66 0.09 9.38 15.54
CA ALA A 66 -0.09 10.19 14.33
C ALA A 66 1.05 10.07 13.32
N ASP A 67 2.25 9.69 13.76
CA ASP A 67 3.44 9.60 12.90
C ASP A 67 3.45 8.31 12.05
N TYR A 68 2.46 7.44 12.26
CA TYR A 68 2.30 6.17 11.56
C TYR A 68 0.91 6.04 10.93
N GLU A 69 0.78 5.20 9.93
CA GLU A 69 -0.47 4.65 9.45
C GLU A 69 -0.48 3.13 9.54
N LEU A 70 -1.67 2.55 9.71
CA LEU A 70 -1.81 1.11 9.55
C LEU A 70 -2.16 0.87 8.09
N ASP A 71 -1.21 0.33 7.34
CA ASP A 71 -1.32 0.22 5.89
C ASP A 71 -1.20 -1.23 5.41
N HIS A 72 -1.78 -1.48 4.24
CA HIS A 72 -1.69 -2.77 3.55
C HIS A 72 -0.38 -2.85 2.75
N LEU A 73 0.50 -3.82 3.02
CA LEU A 73 1.74 -4.01 2.25
C LEU A 73 1.41 -4.22 0.77
N ILE A 74 0.52 -5.17 0.46
CA ILE A 74 -0.12 -5.27 -0.85
C ILE A 74 -1.38 -4.39 -0.80
N PRO A 75 -1.46 -3.27 -1.51
CA PRO A 75 -2.64 -2.41 -1.44
C PRO A 75 -3.90 -3.14 -1.91
N ILE A 76 -5.04 -2.85 -1.28
CA ILE A 76 -6.36 -3.36 -1.73
C ILE A 76 -6.62 -3.02 -3.21
N SER A 77 -6.11 -1.90 -3.70
CA SER A 77 -6.21 -1.50 -5.12
C SER A 77 -5.52 -2.48 -6.08
N ILE A 78 -4.65 -3.36 -5.60
CA ILE A 78 -4.07 -4.47 -6.38
C ILE A 78 -4.31 -5.82 -5.68
N GLY A 79 -5.43 -5.95 -4.97
CA GLY A 79 -5.92 -7.22 -4.43
C GLY A 79 -5.28 -7.65 -3.12
N GLY A 80 -4.77 -6.73 -2.31
CA GLY A 80 -4.42 -7.00 -0.91
C GLY A 80 -5.61 -7.49 -0.09
N ALA A 81 -5.34 -8.36 0.89
CA ALA A 81 -6.35 -8.92 1.76
C ALA A 81 -6.80 -7.89 2.81
N PRO A 82 -8.05 -7.41 2.79
CA PRO A 82 -8.46 -6.25 3.58
C PRO A 82 -8.33 -6.45 5.09
N PHE A 83 -8.55 -7.67 5.59
CA PHE A 83 -8.60 -7.99 7.03
C PHE A 83 -7.43 -8.86 7.52
N ASP A 84 -6.48 -9.22 6.66
CA ASP A 84 -5.39 -10.14 7.03
C ASP A 84 -4.26 -9.37 7.71
N ALA A 85 -3.96 -9.71 8.96
CA ALA A 85 -2.89 -9.08 9.72
C ALA A 85 -1.50 -9.27 9.06
N ARG A 86 -1.30 -10.31 8.25
CA ARG A 86 -0.06 -10.53 7.49
C ARG A 86 0.15 -9.52 6.38
N ASP A 87 -0.87 -8.73 6.04
CA ASP A 87 -0.78 -7.63 5.08
C ASP A 87 -0.77 -6.26 5.78
N LEU A 88 -0.96 -6.19 7.10
CA LEU A 88 -1.07 -4.93 7.82
C LEU A 88 0.21 -4.62 8.61
N TRP A 89 0.75 -3.41 8.47
CA TRP A 89 1.92 -2.95 9.22
C TRP A 89 1.86 -1.46 9.56
N LEU A 90 2.69 -1.04 10.51
CA LEU A 90 2.86 0.36 10.88
C LEU A 90 3.80 1.07 9.91
N GLN A 91 3.23 1.76 8.93
CA GLN A 91 4.01 2.53 7.98
C GLN A 91 4.31 3.94 8.50
N PRO A 92 5.58 4.38 8.53
CA PRO A 92 5.94 5.74 8.89
C PRO A 92 5.34 6.78 7.93
N ARG A 93 4.82 7.88 8.46
CA ARG A 93 4.37 9.05 7.68
C ARG A 93 5.47 10.06 7.39
N LEU A 94 6.55 10.02 8.16
CA LEU A 94 7.64 10.98 8.11
C LEU A 94 8.92 10.31 7.61
N GLY A 95 9.87 11.12 7.16
CA GLY A 95 11.16 10.64 6.64
C GLY A 95 11.11 10.25 5.16
N GLN A 96 12.18 9.63 4.70
CA GLN A 96 12.31 9.12 3.34
C GLN A 96 11.54 7.82 3.18
N ALA A 97 11.02 7.55 1.97
CA ALA A 97 10.27 6.33 1.70
C ALA A 97 9.13 6.16 2.72
N ASN A 98 8.28 7.17 2.80
CA ASN A 98 7.17 7.22 3.75
C ASN A 98 5.85 6.70 3.13
N ALA A 99 4.78 6.73 3.94
CA ALA A 99 3.40 6.48 3.55
C ALA A 99 3.00 7.16 2.23
N GLY A 100 3.37 8.42 2.04
CA GLY A 100 3.08 9.17 0.82
C GLY A 100 3.72 8.54 -0.42
N ASP A 101 5.00 8.18 -0.34
CA ASP A 101 5.73 7.54 -1.44
C ASP A 101 5.10 6.19 -1.81
N LYS A 102 4.77 5.36 -0.81
CA LYS A 102 4.11 4.07 -1.08
C LYS A 102 2.70 4.26 -1.66
N ASN A 103 1.97 5.30 -1.26
CA ASN A 103 0.68 5.63 -1.88
C ASN A 103 0.81 5.99 -3.37
N VAL A 104 1.87 6.70 -3.76
CA VAL A 104 2.17 6.97 -5.19
C VAL A 104 2.41 5.65 -5.93
N LEU A 105 3.25 4.77 -5.39
CA LEU A 105 3.51 3.45 -5.98
C LEU A 105 2.22 2.62 -6.09
N ALA A 106 1.42 2.55 -5.04
CA ALA A 106 0.16 1.81 -5.01
C ALA A 106 -0.78 2.27 -6.13
N TYR A 107 -0.89 3.59 -6.33
CA TYR A 107 -1.71 4.17 -7.39
C TYR A 107 -1.15 3.84 -8.79
N VAL A 108 0.15 3.98 -8.99
CA VAL A 108 0.80 3.66 -10.28
C VAL A 108 0.64 2.18 -10.63
N LEU A 109 0.89 1.28 -9.69
CA LEU A 109 0.71 -0.16 -9.91
C LEU A 109 -0.73 -0.51 -10.25
N TRP A 110 -1.70 0.08 -9.54
CA TRP A 110 -3.12 -0.09 -9.85
C TRP A 110 -3.44 0.29 -11.30
N ARG A 111 -2.99 1.47 -11.74
CA ARG A 111 -3.19 1.91 -13.13
C ARG A 111 -2.51 1.00 -14.14
N LEU A 112 -1.27 0.58 -13.88
CA LEU A 112 -0.55 -0.35 -14.75
C LEU A 112 -1.24 -1.71 -14.86
N VAL A 113 -1.84 -2.20 -13.78
CA VAL A 113 -2.61 -3.45 -13.78
C VAL A 113 -3.91 -3.29 -14.57
N CYS A 114 -4.68 -2.24 -14.31
CA CYS A 114 -5.96 -2.01 -15.00
C CYS A 114 -5.80 -1.69 -16.50
N GLU A 115 -4.68 -1.07 -16.88
CA GLU A 115 -4.29 -0.89 -18.28
C GLU A 115 -3.59 -2.12 -18.88
N ARG A 116 -3.52 -3.25 -18.15
CA ARG A 116 -2.93 -4.53 -18.57
C ARG A 116 -1.46 -4.44 -18.98
N ARG A 117 -0.75 -3.41 -18.51
CA ARG A 117 0.68 -3.20 -18.74
C ARG A 117 1.55 -4.04 -17.80
N VAL A 118 1.01 -4.37 -16.63
CA VAL A 118 1.65 -5.23 -15.62
C VAL A 118 0.64 -6.28 -15.15
N PRO A 119 0.95 -7.59 -15.19
CA PRO A 119 0.06 -8.60 -14.61
C PRO A 119 -0.11 -8.39 -13.10
N LEU A 120 -1.32 -8.60 -12.58
CA LEU A 120 -1.68 -8.45 -11.16
C LEU A 120 -0.66 -9.13 -10.24
N ARG A 121 -0.32 -10.40 -10.52
CA ARG A 121 0.63 -11.19 -9.73
C ARG A 121 2.04 -10.58 -9.72
N VAL A 122 2.45 -9.93 -10.82
CA VAL A 122 3.76 -9.26 -10.90
C VAL A 122 3.76 -8.02 -10.01
N ALA A 123 2.70 -7.21 -10.05
CA ALA A 123 2.56 -6.04 -9.18
C ALA A 123 2.55 -6.44 -7.69
N GLN A 124 1.75 -7.43 -7.33
CA GLN A 124 1.64 -7.97 -5.96
C GLN A 124 3.01 -8.47 -5.46
N ARG A 125 3.71 -9.30 -6.24
CA ARG A 125 5.03 -9.81 -5.86
C ARG A 125 6.06 -8.70 -5.73
N ALA A 126 6.05 -7.71 -6.64
CA ALA A 126 7.01 -6.62 -6.62
C ALA A 126 6.90 -5.81 -5.32
N ILE A 127 5.68 -5.37 -4.97
CA ILE A 127 5.48 -4.54 -3.79
C ILE A 127 5.69 -5.32 -2.48
N SER A 128 5.30 -6.59 -2.42
CA SER A 128 5.44 -7.39 -1.20
C SER A 128 6.87 -7.82 -0.92
N SER A 129 7.72 -7.93 -1.95
CA SER A 129 9.12 -8.34 -1.78
C SER A 129 9.99 -7.19 -1.30
N ASP A 130 9.87 -6.02 -1.94
CA ASP A 130 10.54 -4.78 -1.55
C ASP A 130 9.82 -3.62 -2.23
N TRP A 131 8.95 -2.94 -1.48
CA TRP A 131 8.16 -1.86 -2.04
C TRP A 131 9.01 -0.66 -2.46
N THR A 132 10.21 -0.45 -1.89
CA THR A 132 11.11 0.65 -2.27
C THR A 132 11.77 0.39 -3.62
N GLN A 133 12.16 -0.86 -3.88
CA GLN A 133 12.63 -1.27 -5.21
C GLN A 133 11.50 -1.24 -6.23
N ALA A 134 10.29 -1.65 -5.84
CA ALA A 134 9.11 -1.51 -6.69
C ALA A 134 8.81 -0.03 -7.01
N TYR A 135 8.98 0.88 -6.04
CA TYR A 135 8.88 2.33 -6.25
C TYR A 135 9.86 2.78 -7.33
N ALA A 136 11.16 2.51 -7.16
CA ALA A 136 12.19 2.88 -8.13
C ALA A 136 11.91 2.34 -9.54
N ARG A 137 11.31 1.15 -9.64
CA ARG A 137 11.00 0.49 -10.91
C ARG A 137 9.75 1.04 -11.60
N TYR A 138 8.66 1.26 -10.87
CA TYR A 138 7.35 1.52 -11.45
C TYR A 138 6.92 2.98 -11.32
N ALA A 139 7.27 3.66 -10.23
CA ALA A 139 6.97 5.06 -10.01
C ALA A 139 7.99 5.97 -10.72
N THR A 140 8.22 5.73 -12.01
CA THR A 140 9.09 6.59 -12.84
C THR A 140 8.46 7.98 -13.01
N PRO A 141 9.24 9.03 -13.31
CA PRO A 141 8.69 10.36 -13.57
C PRO A 141 7.56 10.36 -14.60
N GLU A 142 7.66 9.55 -15.66
CA GLU A 142 6.64 9.43 -16.71
C GLU A 142 5.35 8.79 -16.18
N ASN A 143 5.46 7.71 -15.41
CA ASN A 143 4.29 7.05 -14.83
C ASN A 143 3.63 7.93 -13.76
N ILE A 144 4.41 8.63 -12.93
CA ILE A 144 3.89 9.58 -11.93
C ILE A 144 3.16 10.74 -12.64
N ALA A 145 3.77 11.35 -13.64
CA ALA A 145 3.13 12.42 -14.41
C ALA A 145 1.85 11.95 -15.10
N ARG A 146 1.85 10.74 -15.66
CA ARG A 146 0.69 10.17 -16.35
C ARG A 146 -0.46 9.83 -15.41
N TYR A 147 -0.16 9.25 -14.25
CA TYR A 147 -1.18 8.64 -13.40
C TYR A 147 -1.45 9.45 -12.13
N HIS A 148 -0.43 9.92 -11.43
CA HIS A 148 -0.57 10.49 -10.08
C HIS A 148 -0.84 12.01 -10.08
N VAL A 149 -0.28 12.78 -11.01
CA VAL A 149 -0.49 14.24 -11.06
C VAL A 149 -1.96 14.59 -11.31
N ARG A 150 -2.61 13.91 -12.26
CA ARG A 150 -4.04 14.11 -12.55
C ARG A 150 -4.97 13.72 -11.40
N TYR A 151 -4.55 12.79 -10.52
CA TYR A 151 -5.35 12.38 -9.35
C TYR A 151 -5.44 13.48 -8.28
N ARG A 152 -4.42 14.34 -8.13
CA ARG A 152 -4.48 15.47 -7.18
C ARG A 152 -5.36 16.60 -7.69
N GLU A 153 -5.47 16.75 -9.01
CA GLU A 153 -6.37 17.72 -9.65
C GLU A 153 -7.84 17.26 -9.57
N ASP A 154 -8.11 15.97 -9.74
CA ASP A 154 -9.48 15.42 -9.76
C ASP A 154 -10.00 14.92 -8.39
N GLY A 155 -9.15 14.84 -7.37
CA GLY A 155 -9.44 14.18 -6.08
C GLY A 155 -9.51 15.10 -4.86
N SER A 156 -9.65 16.41 -5.08
CA SER A 156 -9.79 17.43 -4.04
C SER A 156 -11.26 17.81 -3.84
N ASP A 157 -12.08 16.87 -3.37
CA ASP A 157 -13.42 17.14 -2.83
C ASP A 157 -13.77 16.13 -1.73
#